data_AF-A0A9P7D937-F1
#
_entry.id   AF-A0A9P7D937-F1
#
_cell.length_a   1.000
_cell.length_b   1.000
_cell.length_c   1.000
_cell.angle_alpha   90.00
_cell.angle_beta   90.00
_cell.angle_gamma   90.00
#
_symmetry.space_group_name_H-M   'P 1'
#
loop_
_entity.id
_entity.type
_entity.pdbx_description
1 polymer ?
#
loop_
_entity_poly.entity_id
_entity_poly.type
_entity_poly.pdbx_seq_one_letter_code
_entity_poly.pdbx_strand_id
1 'polypeptide(L)'
;MALNSGIKDIHIEKLQNYIPIIMCYWRRVRNYYKGCGHSINLPDEEIKCDLRNCKFSPKHSPTCIPPQCSKVCWQYRQYPQQYAPQIDKRCPKCNIHG
;
A
#
# COMPACT_ATOMS: atom_id res chain seq x y z
N MET A 1 -38.27 8.58 17.68
CA MET A 1 -38.36 7.32 16.90
C MET A 1 -38.55 7.73 15.44
N ALA A 2 -37.71 7.44 14.46
CA ALA A 2 -36.55 6.55 14.33
C ALA A 2 -35.46 7.25 13.49
N LEU A 3 -34.20 6.89 13.76
CA LEU A 3 -33.03 7.12 12.89
C LEU A 3 -33.12 6.21 11.67
N ASN A 4 -32.65 6.67 10.49
CA ASN A 4 -32.03 5.88 9.41
C ASN A 4 -32.11 6.64 8.07
N SER A 5 -31.11 6.68 7.19
CA SER A 5 -29.68 6.42 7.25
C SER A 5 -29.16 6.91 5.90
N GLY A 6 -28.53 8.08 5.89
CA GLY A 6 -28.00 8.70 4.68
C GLY A 6 -26.49 8.57 4.62
N ILE A 7 -25.96 7.46 4.11
CA ILE A 7 -24.59 7.39 3.59
C ILE A 7 -24.66 6.58 2.30
N LYS A 8 -24.78 7.29 1.17
CA LYS A 8 -24.67 6.71 -0.17
C LYS A 8 -23.24 6.23 -0.36
N ASP A 9 -23.12 5.05 -0.96
CA ASP A 9 -21.90 4.32 -1.27
C ASP A 9 -20.74 5.21 -1.73
N ILE A 10 -19.84 5.50 -0.79
CA ILE A 10 -18.52 6.04 -1.11
C ILE A 10 -17.74 4.87 -1.69
N HIS A 11 -17.55 4.91 -3.01
CA HIS A 11 -16.65 4.05 -3.78
C HIS A 11 -15.26 3.99 -3.11
N ILE A 12 -15.02 2.92 -2.35
CA ILE A 12 -13.83 2.68 -1.49
C ILE A 12 -12.52 2.59 -2.30
N GLU A 13 -12.56 2.50 -3.63
CA GLU A 13 -11.36 2.28 -4.45
C GLU A 13 -10.43 3.51 -4.61
N LYS A 14 -10.90 4.74 -4.30
CA LYS A 14 -10.06 5.95 -4.44
C LYS A 14 -9.44 6.47 -3.14
N LEU A 15 -9.86 5.95 -1.98
CA LEU A 15 -9.32 6.37 -0.68
C LEU A 15 -8.01 5.66 -0.30
N GLN A 16 -7.69 4.52 -0.91
CA GLN A 16 -6.38 3.88 -0.71
C GLN A 16 -5.21 4.71 -1.26
N ASN A 17 -5.47 5.68 -2.14
CA ASN A 17 -4.46 6.60 -2.68
C ASN A 17 -4.30 7.90 -1.87
N TYR A 18 -5.16 8.15 -0.88
CA TYR A 18 -5.12 9.36 -0.05
C TYR A 18 -5.05 9.05 1.45
N ILE A 19 -4.64 7.82 1.82
CA ILE A 19 -4.14 7.56 3.16
C ILE A 19 -2.80 8.32 3.23
N PRO A 20 -2.66 9.41 4.00
CA PRO A 20 -1.34 9.99 4.23
C PRO A 20 -0.47 8.84 4.70
N ILE A 21 0.66 8.56 4.03
CA ILE A 21 1.49 7.41 4.38
C ILE A 21 2.06 7.67 5.77
N ILE A 22 1.32 7.24 6.80
CA ILE A 22 1.65 7.54 8.20
C ILE A 22 2.93 6.79 8.55
N MET A 23 3.20 5.63 7.95
CA MET A 23 4.40 4.84 8.20
C MET A 23 4.79 4.05 6.96
N CYS A 24 6.05 3.61 6.91
CA CYS A 24 6.47 2.63 5.89
C CYS A 24 5.64 1.35 6.04
N TYR A 25 5.27 0.72 4.92
CA TYR A 25 4.50 -0.52 4.88
C TYR A 25 4.95 -1.43 3.74
N TRP A 26 4.59 -2.71 3.81
CA TRP A 26 4.78 -3.64 2.71
C TRP A 26 3.54 -3.67 1.83
N ARG A 27 3.69 -3.68 0.51
CA ARG A 27 2.57 -3.87 -0.42
C ARG A 27 2.72 -5.20 -1.13
N ARG A 28 1.63 -5.97 -1.13
CA ARG A 28 1.49 -7.19 -1.92
C ARG A 28 0.70 -6.86 -3.17
N VAL A 29 1.30 -7.07 -4.34
CA VAL A 29 0.70 -6.70 -5.62
C VAL A 29 0.24 -7.94 -6.37
N ARG A 30 -1.03 -7.95 -6.80
CA ARG A 30 -1.62 -8.98 -7.65
C ARG A 30 -2.24 -8.35 -8.89
N ASN A 31 -1.50 -8.34 -9.99
CA ASN A 31 -1.98 -7.79 -11.25
C ASN A 31 -3.03 -8.72 -11.85
N TYR A 32 -4.24 -8.20 -12.10
CA TYR A 32 -5.27 -8.89 -12.86
C TYR A 32 -5.30 -8.37 -14.29
N TYR A 33 -5.13 -9.26 -15.27
CA TYR A 33 -5.06 -8.90 -16.69
C TYR A 33 -6.40 -9.18 -17.37
N LYS A 34 -7.16 -8.12 -17.69
CA LYS A 34 -8.50 -8.25 -18.28
C LYS A 34 -8.50 -8.91 -19.65
N GLY A 35 -7.41 -8.77 -20.41
CA GLY A 35 -7.28 -9.36 -21.76
C GLY A 35 -7.14 -10.88 -21.79
N CYS A 36 -6.93 -11.55 -20.65
CA CYS A 36 -6.85 -13.01 -20.58
C CYS A 36 -7.38 -13.61 -19.27
N GLY A 37 -7.91 -12.81 -18.33
CA GLY A 37 -8.43 -13.24 -17.04
C GLY A 37 -7.38 -13.74 -16.04
N HIS A 38 -6.09 -13.70 -16.39
CA HIS A 38 -5.02 -14.21 -15.53
C HIS A 38 -4.62 -13.22 -14.45
N SER A 39 -4.21 -13.75 -13.30
CA SER A 39 -3.62 -12.98 -12.22
C SER A 39 -2.17 -13.36 -12.01
N ILE A 40 -1.31 -12.38 -11.75
CA ILE A 40 0.10 -12.59 -11.44
C ILE A 40 0.43 -11.88 -10.12
N ASN A 41 0.94 -12.64 -9.16
CA ASN A 41 1.51 -12.08 -7.94
C ASN A 41 2.92 -11.57 -8.25
N LEU A 42 3.20 -10.34 -7.83
CA LEU A 42 4.54 -9.76 -7.87
C LEU A 42 5.22 -9.91 -6.50
N PRO A 43 6.55 -9.74 -6.42
CA PRO A 43 7.25 -9.65 -5.14
C PRO A 43 6.67 -8.53 -4.26
N ASP A 44 6.71 -8.74 -2.94
CA ASP A 44 6.34 -7.71 -1.97
C ASP A 44 7.26 -6.48 -2.12
N GLU A 45 6.68 -5.29 -2.17
CA GLU A 45 7.43 -4.01 -2.26
C GLU A 45 7.32 -3.21 -0.97
N GLU A 46 8.42 -2.58 -0.54
CA GLU A 46 8.38 -1.68 0.61
C GLU A 46 7.99 -0.28 0.15
N ILE A 47 6.85 0.20 0.60
CA ILE A 47 6.43 1.59 0.39
C ILE A 47 7.00 2.46 1.51
N LYS A 48 7.79 3.44 1.13
CA LYS A 48 8.43 4.38 2.05
C LYS A 48 7.53 5.57 2.33
N CYS A 49 7.52 6.02 3.59
CA CYS A 49 6.95 7.29 4.01
C CYS A 49 8.03 8.38 4.06
N ASP A 50 7.62 9.64 4.20
CA ASP A 50 8.53 10.79 4.38
C ASP A 50 8.58 11.33 5.82
N LEU A 51 8.10 10.56 6.80
CA LEU A 51 8.11 11.00 8.20
C LEU A 51 9.50 10.90 8.84
N ARG A 52 9.90 11.93 9.59
CA ARG A 52 11.16 11.94 10.35
C ARG A 52 11.15 11.04 11.58
N ASN A 53 9.97 10.73 12.12
CA ASN A 53 9.79 9.86 13.29
C ASN A 53 9.45 8.40 12.90
N CYS A 54 9.71 7.97 11.67
CA CYS A 54 9.61 6.56 11.29
C CYS A 54 11.01 6.02 11.00
N LYS A 55 11.52 5.04 11.77
CA LYS A 55 12.91 4.58 11.62
C LYS A 55 13.26 3.97 10.26
N PHE A 56 12.26 3.59 9.47
CA PHE A 56 12.41 2.99 8.14
C PHE A 56 12.34 4.02 7.00
N SER A 57 11.96 5.26 7.33
CA SER A 57 11.83 6.39 6.40
C SER A 57 13.20 6.88 5.96
N PRO A 58 13.38 7.22 4.67
CA PRO A 58 14.56 7.92 4.19
C PRO A 58 14.78 9.29 4.85
N LYS A 59 13.74 9.88 5.46
CA LYS A 59 13.82 11.17 6.18
C LYS A 59 14.14 11.03 7.67
N HIS A 60 14.27 9.80 8.17
CA HIS A 60 14.67 9.59 9.56
C HIS A 60 16.14 9.98 9.76
N SER A 61 16.42 10.74 10.83
CA SER A 61 17.78 11.19 11.09
C SER A 61 18.71 10.00 11.40
N PRO A 62 19.91 9.91 10.81
CA PRO A 62 20.89 8.89 11.16
C PRO A 62 21.42 9.02 12.60
N THR A 63 21.30 10.21 13.20
CA THR A 63 21.69 10.46 14.61
C THR A 63 20.58 10.15 15.61
N CYS A 64 19.36 9.83 15.15
CA CYS A 64 18.26 9.42 16.02
C CYS A 64 18.45 7.94 16.40
N ILE A 65 19.19 7.69 17.47
CA ILE A 65 19.56 6.35 17.95
C ILE A 65 18.89 6.01 19.30
N PRO A 66 18.85 4.74 19.73
CA PRO A 66 18.36 4.35 21.05
C PRO A 66 19.14 5.04 22.20
N PRO A 67 18.49 5.28 23.36
CA PRO A 67 17.14 4.86 23.73
C PRO A 67 16.04 5.84 23.26
N GLN A 68 16.40 7.04 22.81
CA GLN A 68 15.41 8.06 22.45
C GLN A 68 14.61 7.67 21.22
N CYS A 69 15.26 7.14 20.18
CA CYS A 69 14.58 6.65 18.97
C CYS A 69 13.46 5.66 19.31
N SER A 70 13.72 4.68 20.18
CA SER A 70 12.75 3.65 20.57
C SER A 70 11.51 4.22 21.29
N LYS A 71 11.62 5.40 21.91
CA LYS A 71 10.52 6.05 22.65
C LYS A 71 9.67 6.96 21.77
N VAL A 72 10.29 7.65 20.82
CA VAL A 72 9.63 8.75 20.08
C VAL A 72 9.36 8.41 18.61
N CYS A 73 10.03 7.40 18.06
CA CYS A 73 9.87 6.99 16.67
C CYS A 73 9.08 5.69 16.55
N TRP A 74 8.37 5.56 15.45
CA TRP A 74 7.73 4.32 15.06
C TRP A 74 8.76 3.22 14.85
N GLN A 75 8.56 2.11 15.57
CA GLN A 75 9.47 0.97 15.61
C GLN A 75 9.07 -0.18 14.67
N TYR A 76 7.86 -0.12 14.13
CA TYR A 76 7.29 -1.14 13.26
C TYR A 76 6.84 -0.54 11.93
N ARG A 77 6.55 -1.39 10.96
CA ARG A 77 5.90 -1.00 9.71
C ARG A 77 4.39 -1.14 9.87
N GLN A 78 3.63 -0.39 9.08
CA GLN A 78 2.20 -0.57 8.99
C GLN A 78 1.85 -1.95 8.40
N TYR A 79 0.61 -2.40 8.65
CA TYR A 79 0.11 -3.67 8.12
C TYR A 79 0.22 -3.70 6.58
N PRO A 80 0.56 -4.84 5.98
CA PRO A 80 0.74 -4.90 4.54
C PRO A 80 -0.52 -4.52 3.76
N GLN A 81 -0.36 -3.63 2.77
CA GLN A 81 -1.42 -3.29 1.84
C GLN A 81 -1.61 -4.44 0.84
N GLN A 82 -2.85 -4.82 0.57
CA GLN A 82 -3.20 -5.64 -0.59
C GLN A 82 -3.56 -4.70 -1.76
N TYR A 83 -2.87 -4.84 -2.89
CA TYR A 83 -3.10 -4.01 -4.07
C TYR A 83 -3.29 -4.88 -5.30
N ALA A 84 -4.44 -4.76 -5.96
CA ALA A 84 -4.81 -5.64 -7.07
C ALA A 84 -5.25 -4.84 -8.32
N PRO A 85 -4.30 -4.19 -9.03
CA PRO A 85 -4.63 -3.37 -10.17
C PRO A 85 -5.22 -4.21 -11.31
N GLN A 86 -6.20 -3.61 -11.98
CA GLN A 86 -6.89 -4.19 -13.12
C GLN A 86 -6.28 -3.63 -14.40
N ILE A 87 -5.56 -4.46 -15.16
CA ILE A 87 -4.76 -4.07 -16.32
C ILE A 87 -5.47 -4.49 -17.60
N ASP A 88 -5.79 -3.52 -18.47
CA ASP A 88 -6.44 -3.72 -19.77
C ASP A 88 -5.46 -4.22 -20.84
N LYS A 89 -4.75 -5.31 -20.55
CA LYS A 89 -3.79 -5.99 -21.43
C LYS A 89 -3.84 -7.51 -21.21
N ARG A 90 -3.21 -8.29 -22.10
CA ARG A 90 -2.90 -9.71 -21.82
C ARG A 90 -1.69 -9.79 -20.88
N CYS A 91 -1.61 -10.85 -20.07
CA CYS A 91 -0.47 -11.05 -19.20
C CYS A 91 0.80 -11.40 -20.00
N PRO A 92 2.02 -11.24 -19.44
CA PRO A 92 3.28 -11.54 -20.14
C PRO A 92 3.31 -12.94 -20.77
N LYS A 93 2.77 -13.96 -20.08
CA LYS A 93 2.70 -15.33 -20.60
C LYS A 93 1.81 -15.45 -21.85
N CYS A 94 0.66 -14.76 -21.88
CA CYS A 94 -0.25 -14.80 -23.02
C CYS A 94 0.16 -13.89 -24.18
N ASN A 95 0.99 -12.87 -23.90
CA ASN A 95 1.46 -11.94 -24.91
C ASN A 95 2.58 -12.52 -25.80
N ILE A 96 3.26 -13.56 -25.33
CA ILE A 96 4.32 -14.26 -26.09
C ILE A 96 3.74 -15.15 -27.22
N HIS A 97 2.48 -15.53 -27.11
CA HIS A 97 1.79 -16.38 -28.08
C HIS A 97 0.79 -15.60 -28.96
N GLY A 98 0.97 -14.28 -29.06
CA GLY A 98 0.10 -13.36 -29.80
C GLY A 98 0.65 -13.00 -31.15
#